data_AF-A0A2M8S132-F1
#
_entry.id   AF-A0A2M8S132-F1
#
_cell.length_a   1.000
_cell.length_b   1.000
_cell.length_c   1.000
_cell.angle_alpha   90.00
_cell.angle_beta   90.00
_cell.angle_gamma   90.00
#
_symmetry.space_group_name_H-M   'P 1'
#
loop_
_entity.id
_entity.type
_entity.pdbx_description
1 polymer ?
#
loop_
_entity_poly.entity_id
_entity_poly.type
_entity_poly.pdbx_seq_one_letter_code
_entity_poly.pdbx_strand_id
1 'polypeptide(L)'
;MSNQDEIQFLPTRLNREATVYGGMTVSEFGLTAAIGFGVGLVLGIILWVIGLSWLFVPALAMLLCIVFVLIGKTLVARLKRGKPEAYLNRLIEERIDSLLGGNKFIRRQGFWNTRRSSKGLF
;
A
#
# COMPACT_ATOMS: atom_id res chain seq x y z
N MET A 1 45.06 -1.22 20.41
CA MET A 1 44.13 -0.15 20.01
C MET A 1 43.68 -0.47 18.58
N SER A 2 42.68 -1.35 18.45
CA SER A 2 42.20 -1.82 17.15
C SER A 2 41.10 -0.89 16.64
N ASN A 3 41.28 -0.50 15.39
CA ASN A 3 40.48 0.41 14.58
C ASN A 3 38.97 0.33 14.84
N GLN A 4 38.36 1.50 14.96
CA GLN A 4 36.93 1.67 14.83
C GLN A 4 36.55 1.27 13.40
N ASP A 5 35.91 0.11 13.26
CA ASP A 5 35.23 -0.30 12.03
C ASP A 5 34.05 0.65 11.80
N GLU A 6 34.35 1.82 11.24
CA GLU A 6 33.35 2.76 10.75
C GLU A 6 32.66 2.07 9.58
N ILE A 7 31.43 1.60 9.80
CA ILE A 7 30.64 0.92 8.77
C ILE A 7 30.40 1.92 7.64
N GLN A 8 31.25 1.87 6.62
CA GLN A 8 31.30 2.81 5.48
C GLN A 8 29.97 2.91 4.71
N PHE A 9 29.08 1.95 4.90
CA PHE A 9 27.81 1.87 4.21
C PHE A 9 26.72 1.32 5.13
N LEU A 10 25.83 2.20 5.58
CA LEU A 10 24.55 1.79 6.14
C LEU A 10 23.61 1.43 4.99
N PRO A 11 23.16 0.16 4.87
CA PRO A 11 22.25 -0.25 3.80
C PRO A 11 20.87 0.37 4.01
N THR A 12 20.70 1.60 3.54
CA THR A 12 19.47 2.41 3.61
C THR A 12 18.31 1.79 2.81
N ARG A 13 18.59 0.75 2.01
CA ARG A 13 17.62 0.05 1.18
C ARG A 13 17.15 -1.29 1.76
N LEU A 14 17.67 -1.73 2.92
CA LEU A 14 17.39 -3.09 3.41
C LEU A 14 15.91 -3.33 3.71
N ASN A 15 15.20 -2.30 4.21
CA ASN A 15 13.78 -2.39 4.51
C ASN A 15 12.89 -1.83 3.38
N ARG A 16 13.48 -1.52 2.22
CA ARG A 16 12.74 -0.92 1.11
C ARG A 16 12.09 -2.02 0.28
N GLU A 17 10.77 -1.93 0.13
CA GLU A 17 10.05 -2.81 -0.78
C GLU A 17 10.55 -2.61 -2.23
N ALA A 18 10.71 -3.71 -2.96
CA ALA A 18 11.18 -3.66 -4.34
C ALA A 18 10.13 -3.01 -5.25
N THR A 19 10.59 -2.18 -6.19
CA THR A 19 9.73 -1.62 -7.23
C THR A 19 9.56 -2.64 -8.36
N VAL A 20 8.32 -2.95 -8.72
CA VAL A 20 7.99 -3.97 -9.73
C VAL A 20 7.76 -3.34 -11.09
N TYR A 21 6.87 -2.36 -11.19
CA TYR A 21 6.44 -1.78 -12.46
C TYR A 21 6.35 -0.26 -12.40
N GLY A 22 7.10 0.44 -13.26
CA GLY A 22 7.01 1.90 -13.40
C GLY A 22 7.26 2.71 -12.11
N GLY A 23 8.03 2.16 -11.16
CA GLY A 23 8.27 2.78 -9.84
C GLY A 23 7.22 2.49 -8.76
N MET A 24 6.24 1.62 -9.05
CA MET A 24 5.27 1.10 -8.07
C MET A 24 5.86 -0.10 -7.30
N THR A 25 5.54 -0.18 -6.02
CA THR A 25 5.82 -1.37 -5.18
C THR A 25 4.83 -2.50 -5.50
N VAL A 26 5.09 -3.71 -4.98
CA VAL A 26 4.21 -4.88 -5.17
C VAL A 26 2.80 -4.58 -4.63
N SER A 27 2.73 -4.01 -3.43
CA SER A 27 1.50 -3.64 -2.74
C SER A 27 0.67 -2.60 -3.53
N GLU A 28 1.31 -1.56 -4.07
CA GLU A 28 0.65 -0.53 -4.87
C GLU A 28 0.14 -1.06 -6.21
N PHE A 29 0.96 -1.89 -6.87
CA PHE A 29 0.58 -2.56 -8.11
C PHE A 29 -0.64 -3.47 -7.87
N GLY A 30 -0.59 -4.30 -6.83
CA GLY A 30 -1.67 -5.22 -6.46
C GLY A 30 -2.96 -4.48 -6.13
N LEU A 31 -2.89 -3.38 -5.37
CA LEU A 31 -4.06 -2.57 -5.04
C LEU A 31 -4.67 -1.92 -6.29
N THR A 32 -3.83 -1.35 -7.17
CA THR A 32 -4.30 -0.72 -8.41
C THR A 32 -4.96 -1.73 -9.34
N ALA A 33 -4.38 -2.93 -9.46
CA ALA A 33 -4.94 -4.04 -10.22
C ALA A 33 -6.28 -4.51 -9.63
N ALA A 34 -6.36 -4.66 -8.31
CA ALA A 34 -7.59 -5.06 -7.62
C ALA A 34 -8.72 -4.04 -7.81
N ILE A 35 -8.42 -2.74 -7.73
CA ILE A 35 -9.40 -1.67 -8.00
C ILE A 35 -9.87 -1.75 -9.45
N GLY A 36 -8.95 -1.85 -10.42
CA GLY A 36 -9.31 -1.94 -11.83
C GLY A 36 -10.16 -3.17 -12.15
N PHE A 37 -9.81 -4.31 -11.57
CA PHE A 37 -10.58 -5.55 -11.68
C PHE A 37 -11.98 -5.42 -11.07
N GLY A 38 -12.10 -4.85 -9.87
CA GLY A 38 -13.38 -4.62 -9.21
C GLY A 38 -14.29 -3.67 -10.00
N VAL A 39 -13.74 -2.56 -10.52
CA VAL A 39 -14.48 -1.63 -11.38
C VAL A 39 -14.93 -2.33 -12.67
N GLY A 40 -14.08 -3.14 -13.29
CA GLY A 40 -14.43 -3.88 -14.49
C GLY A 40 -15.48 -4.96 -14.26
N LEU A 41 -15.46 -5.64 -13.12
CA LEU A 41 -16.53 -6.57 -12.74
C LEU A 41 -17.86 -5.86 -12.56
N VAL A 42 -17.89 -4.74 -11.83
CA VAL A 42 -19.13 -3.98 -11.60
C VAL A 42 -19.71 -3.50 -12.93
N LEU A 43 -18.87 -2.91 -13.81
CA LEU A 43 -19.31 -2.47 -15.13
C LEU A 43 -19.76 -3.64 -16.02
N GLY A 44 -19.06 -4.77 -15.97
CA GLY A 44 -19.43 -5.98 -16.71
C GLY A 44 -20.78 -6.55 -16.26
N ILE A 45 -21.04 -6.56 -14.95
CA ILE A 45 -22.33 -6.96 -14.38
C ILE A 45 -23.43 -6.00 -14.82
N ILE A 46 -23.19 -4.69 -14.79
CA ILE A 46 -24.16 -3.69 -15.27
C ILE A 46 -24.52 -3.95 -16.74
N LEU A 47 -23.53 -4.20 -17.60
CA LEU A 47 -23.78 -4.52 -19.00
C LEU A 47 -24.59 -5.82 -19.18
N TRP A 48 -24.30 -6.84 -18.37
CA TRP A 48 -25.07 -8.08 -18.38
C TRP A 48 -26.53 -7.85 -17.97
N VAL A 49 -26.79 -7.03 -16.94
CA VAL A 49 -28.15 -6.68 -16.49
C VAL A 49 -28.95 -5.93 -17.55
N ILE A 50 -28.29 -5.15 -18.41
CA ILE A 50 -28.91 -4.44 -19.54
C ILE A 50 -29.22 -5.39 -20.72
N GLY A 51 -28.83 -6.66 -20.64
CA GLY A 51 -29.13 -7.70 -21.63
C GLY A 51 -27.99 -8.02 -22.59
N LEU A 52 -26.78 -7.51 -22.34
CA LEU A 52 -25.59 -7.97 -23.08
C LEU A 52 -25.13 -9.35 -22.60
N SER A 53 -24.23 -9.98 -23.36
CA SER A 53 -23.68 -11.29 -23.03
C SER A 53 -22.89 -11.30 -21.70
N TRP A 54 -22.98 -12.40 -20.95
CA TRP A 54 -22.17 -12.62 -19.74
C TRP A 54 -20.66 -12.53 -20.00
N LEU A 55 -20.20 -12.75 -21.24
CA LEU A 55 -18.78 -12.65 -21.63
C LEU A 55 -18.17 -11.28 -21.33
N PHE A 56 -18.98 -10.22 -21.28
CA PHE A 56 -18.48 -8.88 -20.93
C PHE A 56 -17.96 -8.80 -19.49
N VAL A 57 -18.42 -9.65 -18.58
CA VAL A 57 -18.01 -9.63 -17.16
C VAL A 57 -16.51 -9.94 -17.01
N PRO A 58 -16.00 -11.13 -17.42
CA PRO A 58 -14.57 -11.42 -17.32
C PRO A 58 -13.73 -10.56 -18.28
N ALA A 59 -14.25 -10.22 -19.46
CA ALA A 59 -13.53 -9.41 -20.44
C ALA A 59 -13.24 -8.00 -19.91
N LEU A 60 -14.26 -7.33 -19.37
CA LEU A 60 -14.12 -5.96 -18.87
C LEU A 60 -13.34 -5.92 -17.55
N ALA A 61 -13.46 -6.95 -16.71
CA ALA A 61 -12.65 -7.10 -15.50
C ALA A 61 -11.14 -7.16 -15.80
N MET A 62 -10.73 -7.99 -16.77
CA MET A 62 -9.33 -8.09 -17.18
C MET A 62 -8.85 -6.84 -17.92
N LEU A 63 -9.66 -6.31 -18.83
CA LEU A 63 -9.33 -5.10 -19.59
C LEU A 63 -9.09 -3.91 -18.65
N LEU A 64 -10.02 -3.65 -17.73
CA LEU A 64 -9.88 -2.52 -16.81
C LEU A 64 -8.80 -2.75 -15.76
N CYS A 65 -8.53 -3.98 -15.34
CA CYS A 65 -7.35 -4.30 -14.52
C CYS A 65 -6.06 -3.79 -15.19
N ILE A 66 -5.86 -4.12 -16.47
CA ILE A 66 -4.68 -3.69 -17.23
C ILE A 66 -4.65 -2.17 -17.40
N VAL A 67 -5.77 -1.56 -17.82
CA VAL A 67 -5.86 -0.11 -18.04
C VAL A 67 -5.55 0.67 -16.75
N PHE A 68 -6.11 0.25 -15.62
CA PHE A 68 -5.85 0.89 -14.33
C PHE A 68 -4.39 0.80 -13.93
N VAL A 69 -3.73 -0.33 -14.12
CA VAL A 69 -2.30 -0.48 -13.83
C VAL A 69 -1.46 0.45 -14.72
N LEU A 70 -1.78 0.54 -16.01
CA LEU A 70 -1.08 1.39 -16.96
C LEU A 70 -1.20 2.88 -16.63
N ILE A 71 -2.38 3.34 -16.21
CA ILE A 71 -2.62 4.74 -15.80
C ILE A 71 -2.07 4.97 -14.39
N GLY A 72 -2.23 3.98 -13.51
CA GLY A 72 -1.87 4.01 -12.09
C GLY A 72 -0.42 4.37 -11.85
N LYS A 73 0.51 3.96 -12.74
CA LYS A 73 1.93 4.35 -12.64
C LYS A 73 2.12 5.87 -12.52
N THR A 74 1.35 6.66 -13.26
CA THR A 74 1.47 8.13 -13.25
C THR A 74 0.77 8.74 -12.05
N LEU A 75 -0.40 8.20 -11.66
CA LEU A 75 -1.15 8.65 -10.49
C LEU A 75 -0.37 8.38 -9.20
N VAL A 76 0.18 7.17 -9.04
CA VAL A 76 1.01 6.79 -7.90
C VAL A 76 2.28 7.64 -7.85
N ALA A 77 2.94 7.86 -9.00
CA ALA A 77 4.10 8.75 -9.06
C ALA A 77 3.77 10.20 -8.65
N ARG A 78 2.57 10.70 -8.98
CA ARG A 78 2.10 12.03 -8.53
C ARG A 78 1.78 12.04 -7.04
N LEU A 79 1.08 11.02 -6.53
CA LEU A 79 0.74 10.87 -5.11
C LEU A 79 1.98 10.77 -4.22
N LYS A 80 3.05 10.16 -4.72
CA LYS A 80 4.34 10.05 -4.04
C LYS A 80 5.16 11.36 -4.01
N ARG A 81 4.80 12.40 -4.79
CA ARG A 81 5.60 13.64 -4.84
C ARG A 81 5.60 14.34 -3.47
N GLY A 82 6.81 14.55 -2.93
CA GLY A 82 7.01 15.24 -1.64
C GLY A 82 6.57 14.44 -0.42
N LYS A 83 6.29 13.13 -0.56
CA LYS A 83 5.96 12.23 0.56
C LYS A 83 7.17 11.37 0.91
N PRO A 84 7.32 10.98 2.20
CA PRO A 84 8.40 10.10 2.63
C PRO A 84 8.32 8.71 1.98
N GLU A 85 9.45 8.00 1.91
CA GLU A 85 9.51 6.63 1.38
C GLU A 85 8.56 5.69 2.15
N ALA A 86 7.93 4.73 1.46
CA ALA A 86 6.94 3.79 2.00
C ALA A 86 5.64 4.40 2.60
N TYR A 87 5.41 5.71 2.46
CA TYR A 87 4.21 6.38 2.98
C TYR A 87 2.90 5.72 2.53
N LEU A 88 2.77 5.42 1.24
CA LEU A 88 1.54 4.89 0.67
C LEU A 88 1.25 3.47 1.17
N ASN A 89 2.28 2.62 1.24
CA ASN A 89 2.17 1.28 1.82
C ASN A 89 1.70 1.34 3.27
N ARG A 90 2.28 2.25 4.07
CA ARG A 90 1.90 2.41 5.47
C ARG A 90 0.46 2.86 5.61
N LEU A 91 0.01 3.78 4.77
CA LEU A 91 -1.37 4.24 4.73
C LEU A 91 -2.34 3.12 4.34
N ILE A 92 -1.97 2.27 3.37
CA ILE A 92 -2.75 1.10 2.95
C ILE A 92 -2.84 0.09 4.10
N GLU A 93 -1.73 -0.23 4.76
CA GLU A 93 -1.72 -1.12 5.93
C GLU A 93 -2.62 -0.60 7.04
N GLU A 94 -2.51 0.69 7.40
CA GLU A 94 -3.36 1.30 8.42
C GLU A 94 -4.84 1.25 8.02
N ARG A 95 -5.15 1.50 6.75
CA ARG A 95 -6.54 1.50 6.27
C ARG A 95 -7.14 0.10 6.27
N ILE A 96 -6.39 -0.90 5.83
CA ILE A 96 -6.82 -2.31 5.86
C ILE A 96 -6.99 -2.77 7.31
N ASP A 97 -6.02 -2.47 8.18
CA ASP A 97 -6.11 -2.78 9.62
C ASP A 97 -7.34 -2.10 10.24
N SER A 98 -7.64 -0.86 9.88
CA SER A 98 -8.84 -0.16 10.35
C SER A 98 -10.14 -0.77 9.85
N LEU A 99 -10.19 -1.21 8.59
CA LEU A 99 -11.39 -1.82 8.01
C LEU A 99 -11.67 -3.21 8.59
N LEU A 100 -10.61 -3.95 8.94
CA LEU A 100 -10.69 -5.27 9.54
C LEU A 100 -10.83 -5.23 11.08
N GLY A 101 -10.95 -4.05 11.69
CA GLY A 101 -11.07 -3.91 13.15
C GLY A 101 -9.78 -4.24 13.92
N GLY A 102 -8.64 -4.22 13.24
CA GLY A 102 -7.33 -4.47 13.82
C GLY A 102 -6.83 -3.33 14.70
N ASN A 103 -6.00 -3.70 15.68
CA ASN A 103 -5.32 -2.82 16.63
C ASN A 103 -3.80 -2.87 16.45
N LYS A 104 -3.32 -3.16 15.25
CA LYS A 104 -1.88 -3.29 14.98
C LYS A 104 -1.16 -1.95 15.06
N PHE A 105 -1.88 -0.86 14.78
CA PHE A 105 -1.35 0.50 14.80
C PHE A 105 -1.73 1.25 16.07
N ILE A 106 -0.78 2.02 16.61
CA ILE A 106 -1.00 2.88 17.77
C ILE A 106 -1.80 4.11 17.31
N ARG A 107 -3.13 4.07 17.48
CA ARG A 107 -4.03 5.20 17.14
C ARG A 107 -4.30 6.14 18.32
N ARG A 108 -3.69 5.88 19.48
CA ARG A 108 -3.89 6.70 20.68
C ARG A 108 -3.11 8.01 20.58
N GLN A 109 -3.80 9.10 20.85
CA GLN A 109 -3.22 10.42 21.01
C GLN A 109 -3.20 10.71 22.51
N GLY A 110 -2.10 11.22 23.04
CA GLY A 110 -1.97 11.49 24.46
C GLY A 110 -0.71 12.26 24.78
N PHE A 111 -0.75 12.94 25.93
CA PHE A 111 0.42 13.63 26.46
C PHE A 111 1.41 12.61 27.01
N TRP A 112 2.58 12.54 26.40
CA TRP A 112 3.68 11.75 26.93
C TRP A 112 4.27 12.49 28.12
N ASN A 113 4.23 11.85 29.30
CA ASN A 113 4.94 12.34 30.48
C ASN A 113 6.00 11.32 30.87
N THR A 114 7.25 11.76 30.97
CA THR A 114 8.36 10.94 31.45
C THR A 114 8.34 10.86 32.98
N ARG A 115 7.35 10.16 33.56
CA ARG A 115 7.52 9.68 34.94
C ARG A 115 8.32 8.39 34.90
N ARG A 116 9.47 8.36 35.57
CA ARG A 116 10.09 7.09 35.95
C ARG A 116 9.17 6.40 36.95
N SER A 117 8.56 5.28 36.57
CA SER A 117 7.93 4.40 37.54
C SER A 117 9.05 3.75 38.35
N SER A 118 9.35 4.32 39.52
CA SER A 118 10.18 3.69 40.54
C SER A 118 9.36 2.59 41.24
N LYS A 119 9.02 1.54 40.51
CA LYS A 119 8.71 0.25 41.10
C LYS A 119 9.74 -0.74 40.59
N GLY A 120 10.93 -0.68 41.19
CA GLY A 120 11.75 -1.86 41.34
C GLY A 120 10.97 -2.82 42.23
N LEU A 121 10.43 -3.87 41.62
CA LEU A 121 10.03 -5.06 42.36
C LEU A 121 11.31 -5.86 42.61
N PHE A 122 11.69 -5.89 43.88
CA PHE A 122 12.47 -6.99 44.46
C PHE A 122 11.61 -8.26 44.45
#